data_AF-M7NN23-F1
#
_entry.id   AF-M7NN23-F1
#
_cell.length_a   1.000
_cell.length_b   1.000
_cell.length_c   1.000
_cell.angle_alpha   90.00
_cell.angle_beta   90.00
_cell.angle_gamma   90.00
#
_symmetry.space_group_name_H-M   'P 1'
#
loop_
_entity.id
_entity.type
_entity.pdbx_description
1 polymer ?
#
loop_
_entity_poly.entity_id
_entity_poly.type
_entity_poly.pdbx_seq_one_letter_code
_entity_poly.pdbx_strand_id
1 'polypeptide(L)'
;MIGTNIFLGQLKEKLTKRSSSAYADVMNDIHSSIRAAAMALVACWLLAGCSLGIPADPQGSLERIQGGEIRIGVSPHSHLVEFHGDQPPTGVEAELLAGFAASLDSSVLWVPGGEEELIGALENGELDVVAGGLTEDTPWVDKSAITRPYAQSAGPDGKKVGRVLAVRMGENALLSRLERYLDDRGQ
;
A
#
# COMPACT_ATOMS: atom_id res chain seq x y z
N MET A 1 -64.17 18.01 59.39
CA MET A 1 -64.06 17.14 58.19
C MET A 1 -63.09 17.69 57.14
N ILE A 2 -62.02 18.41 57.55
CA ILE A 2 -61.13 19.17 56.62
C ILE A 2 -59.73 18.53 56.52
N GLY A 3 -59.26 17.81 57.54
CA GLY A 3 -57.90 17.25 57.59
C GLY A 3 -57.63 16.09 56.62
N THR A 4 -58.65 15.33 56.23
CA THR A 4 -58.50 14.15 55.34
C THR A 4 -58.21 14.53 53.88
N ASN A 5 -58.79 15.64 53.38
CA ASN A 5 -58.55 16.10 52.00
C ASN A 5 -57.14 16.66 51.80
N ILE A 6 -56.56 17.32 52.81
CA ILE A 6 -55.20 17.87 52.75
C ILE A 6 -54.17 16.73 52.70
N PHE A 7 -54.37 15.69 53.50
CA PHE A 7 -53.47 14.53 53.55
C PHE A 7 -53.46 13.73 52.23
N LEU A 8 -54.63 13.51 51.62
CA LEU A 8 -54.71 12.84 50.31
C LEU A 8 -54.07 13.67 49.18
N GLY A 9 -54.20 15.00 49.21
CA GLY A 9 -53.55 15.88 48.24
C GLY A 9 -52.02 15.82 48.31
N GLN A 10 -51.47 15.92 49.53
CA GLN A 10 -50.03 15.82 49.78
C GLN A 10 -49.46 14.44 49.39
N LEU A 11 -50.21 13.36 49.63
CA LEU A 11 -49.78 12.01 49.26
C LEU A 11 -49.76 11.82 47.74
N LYS A 12 -50.80 12.28 47.03
CA LYS A 12 -50.83 12.24 45.55
C LYS A 12 -49.65 12.99 44.97
N GLU A 13 -49.40 14.22 45.40
CA GLU A 13 -48.30 15.06 44.92
C GLU A 13 -46.91 14.42 45.17
N LYS A 14 -46.71 13.83 46.36
CA LYS A 14 -45.47 13.10 46.68
C LYS A 14 -45.27 11.89 45.77
N LEU A 15 -46.33 11.14 45.47
CA LEU A 15 -46.29 9.98 44.59
C LEU A 15 -46.02 10.37 43.13
N THR A 16 -46.65 11.42 42.61
CA THR A 16 -46.37 11.93 41.25
C THR A 16 -44.94 12.44 41.12
N LYS A 17 -44.44 13.18 42.11
CA LYS A 17 -43.07 13.73 42.08
C LYS A 17 -42.01 12.63 42.18
N ARG A 18 -42.25 11.61 43.00
CA ARG A 18 -41.36 10.43 43.12
C ARG A 18 -41.36 9.58 41.84
N SER A 19 -42.52 9.40 41.21
CA SER A 19 -42.64 8.75 39.89
C SER A 19 -41.90 9.54 38.80
N SER A 20 -42.07 10.87 38.75
CA SER A 20 -41.40 11.72 37.76
C SER A 20 -39.88 11.73 37.92
N SER A 21 -39.37 11.73 39.15
CA SER A 21 -37.92 11.64 39.42
C SER A 21 -37.37 10.29 39.00
N ALA A 22 -38.03 9.19 39.36
CA ALA A 22 -37.60 7.84 38.99
C ALA A 22 -37.60 7.63 37.45
N TYR A 23 -38.58 8.18 36.74
CA TYR A 23 -38.59 8.16 35.27
C TYR A 23 -37.45 8.98 34.66
N ALA A 24 -37.12 10.14 35.23
CA ALA A 24 -36.04 10.99 34.75
C ALA A 24 -34.66 10.34 34.97
N ASP A 25 -34.46 9.68 36.12
CA ASP A 25 -33.23 8.95 36.42
C ASP A 25 -33.03 7.76 35.47
N VAL A 26 -34.09 6.96 35.25
CA VAL A 26 -34.07 5.85 34.29
C VAL A 26 -33.81 6.34 32.85
N MET A 27 -34.41 7.45 32.42
CA MET A 27 -34.16 8.02 31.10
C MET A 27 -32.72 8.55 30.95
N ASN A 28 -32.15 9.14 32.00
CA ASN A 28 -30.76 9.60 31.98
C ASN A 28 -29.76 8.44 31.91
N ASP A 29 -30.01 7.34 32.63
CA ASP A 29 -29.19 6.12 32.56
C ASP A 29 -29.25 5.46 31.17
N ILE A 30 -30.43 5.44 30.54
CA ILE A 30 -30.59 4.93 29.17
C ILE A 30 -29.82 5.80 28.17
N HIS A 31 -29.93 7.14 28.25
CA HIS A 31 -29.20 8.05 27.37
C HIS A 31 -27.67 7.96 27.56
N SER A 32 -27.21 7.82 28.80
CA SER A 32 -25.81 7.60 29.16
C SER A 32 -25.27 6.32 28.50
N SER A 33 -26.03 5.22 28.61
CA SER A 33 -25.66 3.91 28.05
C SER A 33 -25.63 3.91 26.52
N ILE A 34 -26.61 4.57 25.88
CA ILE A 34 -26.66 4.72 24.41
C ILE A 34 -25.49 5.56 23.89
N ARG A 35 -25.13 6.66 24.58
CA ARG A 35 -23.98 7.49 24.20
C ARG A 35 -22.66 6.73 24.31
N ALA A 36 -22.48 5.97 25.38
CA ALA A 36 -21.29 5.13 25.56
C ALA A 36 -21.18 4.05 24.46
N ALA A 37 -22.29 3.38 24.13
CA ALA A 37 -22.34 2.39 23.05
C ALA A 37 -22.06 3.01 21.68
N ALA A 38 -22.62 4.20 21.39
CA ALA A 38 -22.37 4.92 20.14
C ALA A 38 -20.90 5.36 20.01
N MET A 39 -20.28 5.88 21.09
CA MET A 39 -18.85 6.21 21.10
C MET A 39 -17.97 4.98 20.88
N ALA A 40 -18.31 3.83 21.49
CA ALA A 40 -17.58 2.59 21.29
C ALA A 40 -17.68 2.06 19.85
N LEU A 41 -18.86 2.17 19.24
CA LEU A 41 -19.09 1.82 17.83
C LEU A 41 -18.29 2.72 16.88
N VAL A 42 -18.30 4.04 17.09
CA VAL A 42 -17.50 4.99 16.29
C VAL A 42 -16.01 4.71 16.47
N ALA A 43 -15.54 4.44 17.68
CA ALA A 43 -14.15 4.08 17.94
C ALA A 43 -13.74 2.77 17.23
N CYS A 44 -14.60 1.75 17.22
CA CYS A 44 -14.36 0.52 16.45
C CYS A 44 -14.28 0.77 14.95
N TRP A 45 -15.13 1.65 14.40
CA TRP A 45 -15.10 2.01 12.99
C TRP A 45 -13.81 2.77 12.61
N LEU A 46 -13.33 3.66 13.48
CA LEU A 46 -12.07 4.38 13.25
C LEU A 46 -10.84 3.46 13.28
N LEU A 47 -10.86 2.40 14.10
CA LEU A 47 -9.77 1.43 14.18
C LEU A 47 -9.79 0.37 13.06
N ALA A 48 -10.95 0.10 12.46
CA ALA A 48 -11.08 -0.85 11.35
C ALA A 48 -10.56 -0.31 10.00
N GLY A 49 -10.28 0.99 9.90
CA GLY A 49 -9.91 1.64 8.63
C GLY A 49 -8.46 1.45 8.18
N CYS A 50 -7.54 1.05 9.06
CA CYS A 50 -6.11 1.02 8.74
C CYS A 50 -5.58 -0.34 8.26
N SER A 51 -6.38 -1.42 8.24
CA SER A 51 -5.91 -2.78 7.93
C SER A 51 -6.46 -3.39 6.63
N LEU A 52 -7.27 -2.66 5.87
CA LEU A 52 -7.94 -3.19 4.68
C LEU A 52 -7.16 -2.82 3.40
N GLY A 53 -6.11 -3.60 3.10
CA GLY A 53 -5.66 -3.82 1.72
C GLY A 53 -4.55 -2.93 1.14
N ILE A 54 -3.85 -2.13 1.97
CA ILE A 54 -2.67 -1.40 1.50
C ILE A 54 -1.48 -2.37 1.48
N PRO A 55 -0.82 -2.62 0.34
CA PRO A 55 0.39 -3.42 0.30
C PRO A 55 1.47 -2.80 1.18
N ALA A 56 2.25 -3.62 1.89
CA ALA A 56 3.31 -3.11 2.75
C ALA A 56 4.35 -2.31 1.94
N ASP A 57 4.75 -1.14 2.42
CA ASP A 57 5.82 -0.32 1.83
C ASP A 57 6.53 0.44 2.96
N PRO A 58 7.27 -0.25 3.84
CA PRO A 58 7.75 0.33 5.09
C PRO A 58 8.69 1.53 4.88
N GLN A 59 9.40 1.59 3.75
CA GLN A 59 10.24 2.73 3.40
C GLN A 59 9.54 3.76 2.49
N GLY A 60 8.26 3.55 2.17
CA GLY A 60 7.43 4.47 1.40
C GLY A 60 8.00 4.76 0.01
N SER A 61 8.59 3.75 -0.64
CA SER A 61 9.17 3.90 -1.98
C SER A 61 8.17 4.44 -2.98
N LEU A 62 6.93 3.94 -2.98
CA LEU A 62 5.94 4.33 -3.98
C LEU A 62 5.53 5.80 -3.79
N GLU A 63 5.26 6.22 -2.54
CA GLU A 63 4.94 7.62 -2.25
C GLU A 63 6.10 8.55 -2.58
N ARG A 64 7.35 8.14 -2.34
CA ARG A 64 8.54 8.93 -2.68
C ARG A 64 8.73 9.09 -4.19
N ILE A 65 8.46 8.03 -4.95
CA ILE A 65 8.62 8.02 -6.41
C ILE A 65 7.53 8.85 -7.09
N GLN A 66 6.30 8.83 -6.59
CA GLN A 66 5.18 9.51 -7.23
C GLN A 66 5.38 11.03 -7.26
N GLY A 67 5.46 11.60 -8.47
CA GLY A 67 5.82 13.02 -8.69
C GLY A 67 7.29 13.36 -8.39
N GLY A 68 8.10 12.37 -8.06
CA GLY A 68 9.51 12.49 -7.69
C GLY A 68 10.44 11.83 -8.71
N GLU A 69 11.44 11.10 -8.23
CA GLU A 69 12.42 10.38 -9.05
C GLU A 69 12.44 8.89 -8.71
N ILE A 70 12.42 8.04 -9.74
CA ILE A 70 12.66 6.60 -9.63
C ILE A 70 14.10 6.28 -10.00
N ARG A 71 14.78 5.49 -9.17
CA ARG A 71 16.18 5.09 -9.36
C ARG A 71 16.24 3.68 -9.92
N ILE A 72 16.69 3.55 -11.16
CA ILE A 72 16.62 2.30 -11.91
C ILE A 72 18.02 1.80 -12.24
N GLY A 73 18.37 0.65 -11.67
CA GLY A 73 19.56 -0.10 -12.02
C GLY A 73 19.36 -0.82 -13.35
N VAL A 74 20.32 -0.69 -14.26
CA VAL A 74 20.26 -1.31 -15.59
C VAL A 74 21.57 -2.02 -15.92
N SER A 75 21.50 -3.34 -16.12
CA SER A 75 22.60 -4.12 -16.69
C SER A 75 22.45 -4.27 -18.22
N PRO A 76 23.53 -4.19 -19.01
CA PRO A 76 23.45 -4.37 -20.45
C PRO A 76 22.89 -5.74 -20.84
N HIS A 77 21.87 -5.76 -21.70
CA HIS A 77 21.31 -6.98 -22.27
C HIS A 77 20.74 -6.68 -23.66
N SER A 78 21.22 -7.40 -24.67
CA SER A 78 20.79 -7.20 -26.07
C SER A 78 19.26 -7.14 -26.18
N HIS A 79 18.76 -6.13 -26.90
CA HIS A 79 17.35 -5.81 -27.14
C HIS A 79 16.51 -5.40 -25.91
N LEU A 80 16.94 -5.69 -24.69
CA LEU A 80 16.21 -5.34 -23.47
C LEU A 80 16.73 -4.02 -22.88
N VAL A 81 18.05 -3.87 -22.82
CA VAL A 81 18.76 -2.70 -22.30
C VAL A 81 20.02 -2.47 -23.12
N GLU A 82 20.02 -1.41 -23.91
CA GLU A 82 21.14 -1.01 -24.77
C GLU A 82 21.60 0.41 -24.41
N PHE A 83 22.92 0.61 -24.37
CA PHE A 83 23.53 1.90 -24.03
C PHE A 83 24.12 2.56 -25.29
N HIS A 84 23.94 3.88 -25.40
CA HIS A 84 24.42 4.69 -26.52
C HIS A 84 25.17 5.93 -26.03
N GLY A 85 26.38 5.72 -25.51
CA GLY A 85 27.15 6.80 -24.89
C GLY A 85 26.44 7.34 -23.65
N ASP A 86 26.32 8.66 -23.55
CA ASP A 86 25.70 9.35 -22.40
C ASP A 86 24.17 9.53 -22.54
N GLN A 87 23.56 8.89 -23.53
CA GLN A 87 22.10 8.93 -23.71
C GLN A 87 21.39 7.96 -22.75
N PRO A 88 20.12 8.21 -22.41
CA PRO A 88 19.30 7.24 -21.69
C PRO A 88 19.33 5.87 -22.37
N PRO A 89 19.34 4.76 -21.60
CA PRO A 89 19.31 3.42 -22.17
C PRO A 89 18.04 3.22 -23.00
N THR A 90 18.16 2.42 -24.05
CA THR A 90 17.09 2.03 -24.96
C THR A 90 16.81 0.53 -24.82
N GLY A 91 15.79 0.03 -25.52
CA GLY A 91 15.39 -1.38 -25.47
C GLY A 91 14.12 -1.60 -24.67
N VAL A 92 13.61 -2.83 -24.73
CA VAL A 92 12.27 -3.16 -24.24
C VAL A 92 12.09 -2.87 -22.75
N GLU A 93 13.05 -3.25 -21.90
CA GLU A 93 12.95 -3.01 -20.45
C GLU A 93 13.14 -1.53 -20.11
N ALA A 94 14.06 -0.83 -20.79
CA ALA A 94 14.29 0.59 -20.58
C ALA A 94 13.05 1.42 -20.96
N GLU A 95 12.43 1.15 -22.11
CA GLU A 95 11.21 1.82 -22.55
C GLU A 95 10.02 1.52 -21.64
N LEU A 96 9.90 0.27 -21.20
CA LEU A 96 8.85 -0.16 -20.27
C LEU A 96 8.97 0.57 -18.93
N LEU A 97 10.18 0.70 -18.39
CA LEU A 97 10.43 1.37 -17.13
C LEU A 97 10.33 2.89 -17.22
N ALA A 98 10.76 3.48 -18.34
CA ALA A 98 10.50 4.89 -18.63
C ALA A 98 8.99 5.18 -18.68
N GLY A 99 8.21 4.29 -19.31
CA GLY A 99 6.76 4.39 -19.34
C GLY A 99 6.11 4.19 -17.96
N PHE A 100 6.67 3.32 -17.12
CA PHE A 100 6.21 3.13 -15.75
C PHE A 100 6.42 4.40 -14.92
N ALA A 101 7.62 4.99 -14.99
CA ALA A 101 7.96 6.25 -14.33
C ALA A 101 7.02 7.39 -14.77
N ALA A 102 6.77 7.50 -16.08
CA ALA A 102 5.81 8.48 -16.62
C ALA A 102 4.40 8.28 -16.07
N SER A 103 3.96 7.03 -15.83
CA SER A 103 2.65 6.74 -15.22
C SER A 103 2.54 7.14 -13.75
N LEU A 104 3.66 7.49 -13.12
CA LEU A 104 3.77 7.99 -11.75
C LEU A 104 4.13 9.49 -11.71
N ASP A 105 4.14 10.18 -12.86
CA ASP A 105 4.64 11.55 -13.00
C ASP A 105 6.07 11.72 -12.48
N SER A 106 6.91 10.68 -12.63
CA SER A 106 8.27 10.62 -12.07
C SER A 106 9.36 10.73 -13.14
N SER A 107 10.48 11.38 -12.80
CA SER A 107 11.71 11.34 -13.60
C SER A 107 12.49 10.05 -13.34
N VAL A 108 13.32 9.64 -14.31
CA VAL A 108 14.16 8.44 -14.16
C VAL A 108 15.61 8.82 -13.94
N LEU A 109 16.20 8.28 -12.87
CA LEU A 109 17.65 8.19 -12.70
C LEU A 109 18.12 6.80 -13.13
N TRP A 110 18.87 6.74 -14.23
CA TRP A 110 19.47 5.50 -14.73
C TRP A 110 20.82 5.26 -14.07
N VAL A 111 21.01 4.06 -13.51
CA VAL A 111 22.25 3.63 -12.86
C VAL A 111 22.78 2.40 -13.59
N PRO A 112 23.77 2.54 -14.49
CA PRO A 112 24.40 1.40 -15.14
C PRO A 112 25.26 0.62 -14.16
N GLY A 113 25.23 -0.71 -14.24
CA GLY A 113 26.08 -1.56 -13.39
C GLY A 113 25.96 -3.05 -13.69
N GLY A 114 26.80 -3.84 -13.03
CA GLY A 114 26.69 -5.29 -13.06
C GLY A 114 25.53 -5.77 -12.17
N GLU A 115 24.90 -6.88 -12.54
CA GLU A 115 23.71 -7.39 -11.85
C GLU A 115 23.91 -7.53 -10.33
N GLU A 116 25.02 -8.13 -9.90
CA GLU A 116 25.34 -8.30 -8.48
C GLU A 116 25.49 -6.97 -7.73
N GLU A 117 26.13 -5.98 -8.33
CA GLU A 117 26.32 -4.65 -7.77
C GLU A 117 24.97 -3.93 -7.62
N LEU A 118 24.12 -4.00 -8.66
CA LEU A 118 22.81 -3.38 -8.66
C LEU A 118 21.87 -4.04 -7.64
N ILE A 119 21.93 -5.36 -7.47
CA ILE A 119 21.15 -6.06 -6.43
C ILE A 119 21.60 -5.63 -5.03
N GLY A 120 22.91 -5.46 -4.80
CA GLY A 120 23.42 -4.90 -3.55
C GLY A 120 22.92 -3.48 -3.28
N ALA A 121 22.94 -2.62 -4.31
CA ALA A 121 22.40 -1.26 -4.22
C ALA A 121 20.88 -1.24 -3.98
N LEU A 122 20.14 -2.17 -4.59
CA LEU A 122 18.70 -2.36 -4.38
C LEU A 122 18.38 -2.76 -2.93
N GLU A 123 19.15 -3.70 -2.36
CA GLU A 123 19.03 -4.14 -0.97
C GLU A 123 19.25 -2.98 0.01
N ASN A 124 20.30 -2.17 -0.25
CA ASN A 124 20.63 -0.98 0.53
C ASN A 124 19.62 0.16 0.37
N GLY A 125 18.68 0.07 -0.58
CA GLY A 125 17.70 1.11 -0.87
C GLY A 125 18.27 2.29 -1.65
N GLU A 126 19.38 2.09 -2.36
CA GLU A 126 19.98 3.04 -3.28
C GLU A 126 19.29 3.00 -4.66
N LEU A 127 18.66 1.87 -4.98
CA LEU A 127 17.83 1.67 -6.16
C LEU A 127 16.41 1.27 -5.77
N ASP A 128 15.48 1.43 -6.71
CA ASP A 128 14.07 1.10 -6.54
C ASP A 128 13.68 -0.11 -7.39
N VAL A 129 14.24 -0.18 -8.60
CA VAL A 129 14.02 -1.28 -9.55
C VAL A 129 15.34 -1.63 -10.23
N VAL A 130 15.55 -2.91 -10.51
CA VAL A 130 16.67 -3.42 -11.32
C VAL A 130 16.14 -4.18 -12.52
N ALA A 131 16.73 -3.90 -13.68
CA ALA A 131 16.49 -4.51 -14.97
C ALA A 131 17.82 -4.87 -15.66
N GLY A 132 17.75 -5.68 -16.71
CA GLY A 132 18.91 -6.21 -17.40
C GLY A 132 18.74 -7.64 -17.88
N GLY A 133 17.50 -8.05 -18.14
CA GLY A 133 17.19 -9.41 -18.58
C GLY A 133 17.24 -10.47 -17.48
N LEU A 134 16.84 -10.13 -16.26
CA LEU A 134 16.61 -11.13 -15.22
C LEU A 134 15.58 -12.17 -15.67
N THR A 135 15.72 -13.39 -15.18
CA THR A 135 14.80 -14.49 -15.50
C THR A 135 14.10 -14.98 -14.24
N GLU A 136 13.00 -15.72 -14.40
CA GLU A 136 12.27 -16.33 -13.28
C GLU A 136 13.13 -17.30 -12.44
N ASP A 137 14.22 -17.83 -13.00
CA ASP A 137 15.21 -18.67 -12.32
C ASP A 137 16.34 -17.85 -11.65
N THR A 138 16.18 -16.54 -11.50
CA THR A 138 17.19 -15.64 -10.93
C THR A 138 17.61 -16.05 -9.51
N PRO A 139 18.92 -15.99 -9.17
CA PRO A 139 19.38 -16.33 -7.83
C PRO A 139 19.07 -15.26 -6.77
N TRP A 140 18.46 -14.14 -7.15
CA TRP A 140 18.28 -12.97 -6.26
C TRP A 140 16.99 -12.98 -5.43
N VAL A 141 16.19 -14.04 -5.50
CA VAL A 141 14.90 -14.17 -4.79
C VAL A 141 15.00 -13.96 -3.27
N ASP A 142 16.16 -14.23 -2.67
CA ASP A 142 16.40 -14.03 -1.23
C ASP A 142 16.78 -12.58 -0.88
N LYS A 143 17.19 -11.78 -1.87
CA LYS A 143 17.72 -10.42 -1.69
C LYS A 143 16.81 -9.33 -2.27
N SER A 144 15.91 -9.70 -3.18
CA SER A 144 14.99 -8.77 -3.83
C SER A 144 13.62 -9.40 -4.02
N ALA A 145 12.61 -8.54 -4.15
CA ALA A 145 11.28 -8.97 -4.56
C ALA A 145 11.25 -9.06 -6.10
N ILE A 146 10.91 -10.23 -6.62
CA ILE A 146 10.89 -10.49 -8.06
C ILE A 146 9.46 -10.34 -8.58
N THR A 147 9.26 -9.62 -9.69
CA THR A 147 7.96 -9.53 -10.35
C THR A 147 7.54 -10.88 -10.91
N ARG A 148 6.24 -11.07 -11.11
CA ARG A 148 5.76 -12.09 -12.06
C ARG A 148 6.39 -11.89 -13.45
N PRO A 149 6.56 -12.97 -14.24
CA PRO A 149 7.08 -12.85 -15.59
C PRO A 149 6.22 -11.94 -16.46
N TYR A 150 6.83 -10.90 -17.04
CA TYR A 150 6.13 -9.93 -17.89
C TYR A 150 6.24 -10.25 -19.39
N ALA A 151 7.23 -11.07 -19.77
CA ALA A 151 7.46 -11.48 -21.15
C ALA A 151 8.15 -12.85 -21.21
N GLN A 152 8.09 -13.48 -22.38
CA GLN A 152 8.82 -14.71 -22.70
C GLN A 152 9.89 -14.41 -23.74
N SER A 153 11.11 -14.91 -23.56
CA SER A 153 12.19 -14.74 -24.55
C SER A 153 13.19 -15.89 -24.50
N ALA A 154 14.14 -15.94 -25.43
CA ALA A 154 15.20 -16.94 -25.41
C ALA A 154 16.20 -16.65 -24.28
N GLY A 155 16.43 -17.64 -23.43
CA GLY A 155 17.50 -17.68 -22.45
C GLY A 155 18.85 -18.02 -23.09
N PRO A 156 19.94 -18.04 -22.30
CA PRO A 156 21.29 -18.34 -22.78
C PRO A 156 21.43 -19.73 -23.42
N ASP A 157 20.60 -20.69 -23.00
CA ASP A 157 20.55 -22.05 -23.53
C ASP A 157 19.59 -22.20 -24.74
N GLY A 158 19.01 -21.10 -25.21
CA GLY A 158 18.04 -21.04 -26.30
C GLY A 158 16.62 -21.47 -25.93
N LYS A 159 16.37 -21.90 -24.68
CA LYS A 159 15.02 -22.21 -24.22
C LYS A 159 14.24 -20.95 -23.91
N LYS A 160 12.91 -21.04 -23.91
CA LYS A 160 12.07 -19.94 -23.46
C LYS A 160 12.18 -19.79 -21.94
N VAL A 161 12.39 -18.57 -21.49
CA VAL A 161 12.44 -18.16 -20.09
C VAL A 161 11.51 -16.98 -19.86
N GLY A 162 10.84 -16.96 -18.71
CA GLY A 162 10.12 -15.79 -18.23
C GLY A 162 11.09 -14.66 -17.85
N ARG A 163 10.84 -13.44 -18.33
CA ARG A 163 11.58 -12.24 -17.93
C ARG A 163 10.90 -11.54 -16.77
N VAL A 164 11.72 -11.13 -15.81
CA VAL A 164 11.27 -10.53 -14.55
C VAL A 164 12.05 -9.24 -14.29
N LEU A 165 11.55 -8.42 -13.38
CA LEU A 165 12.25 -7.28 -12.82
C LEU A 165 12.45 -7.51 -11.33
N ALA A 166 13.47 -6.88 -10.74
CA ALA A 166 13.70 -6.92 -9.30
C ALA A 166 13.34 -5.58 -8.66
N VAL A 167 12.65 -5.64 -7.53
CA VAL A 167 12.25 -4.51 -6.70
C VAL A 167 12.83 -4.71 -5.30
N ARG A 168 13.02 -3.63 -4.54
CA ARG A 168 13.48 -3.72 -3.17
C ARG A 168 12.58 -4.63 -2.33
N MET A 169 13.20 -5.53 -1.56
CA MET A 169 12.48 -6.42 -0.66
C MET A 169 11.66 -5.63 0.37
N GLY A 170 10.39 -6.00 0.55
CA GLY A 170 9.48 -5.36 1.51
C GLY A 170 8.66 -4.20 0.94
N GLU A 171 9.05 -3.62 -0.20
CA GLU A 171 8.34 -2.53 -0.87
C GLU A 171 7.22 -3.07 -1.78
N ASN A 172 6.28 -3.79 -1.18
CA ASN A 172 5.22 -4.50 -1.89
C ASN A 172 4.21 -3.57 -2.59
N ALA A 173 4.07 -2.32 -2.15
CA ALA A 173 3.23 -1.34 -2.87
C ALA A 173 3.82 -0.99 -4.23
N LEU A 174 5.13 -0.71 -4.27
CA LEU A 174 5.85 -0.48 -5.51
C LEU A 174 5.82 -1.72 -6.41
N LEU A 175 6.12 -2.90 -5.87
CA LEU A 175 6.04 -4.16 -6.62
C LEU A 175 4.64 -4.36 -7.24
N SER A 176 3.59 -4.25 -6.41
CA SER A 176 2.20 -4.44 -6.87
C SER A 176 1.80 -3.42 -7.93
N ARG A 177 2.26 -2.16 -7.79
CA ARG A 177 1.97 -1.09 -8.75
C ARG A 177 2.71 -1.29 -10.07
N LEU A 178 3.94 -1.79 -10.02
CA LEU A 178 4.74 -2.18 -11.19
C LEU A 178 4.10 -3.36 -11.90
N GLU A 179 3.75 -4.44 -11.19
CA GLU A 179 3.11 -5.60 -11.79
C GLU A 179 1.78 -5.26 -12.47
N ARG A 180 0.96 -4.40 -11.87
CA ARG A 180 -0.28 -3.94 -12.52
C ARG A 180 0.01 -3.19 -13.82
N TYR A 181 1.05 -2.36 -13.84
CA TYR A 181 1.47 -1.67 -15.06
C TYR A 181 1.96 -2.64 -16.13
N LEU A 182 2.69 -3.69 -15.74
CA LEU A 182 3.15 -4.75 -16.63
C LEU A 182 1.97 -5.54 -17.21
N ASP A 183 1.00 -5.92 -16.37
CA ASP A 183 -0.19 -6.67 -16.79
C ASP A 183 -1.02 -5.89 -17.83
N ASP A 184 -1.14 -4.56 -17.68
CA ASP A 184 -1.84 -3.68 -18.62
C ASP A 184 -1.13 -3.55 -19.99
N ARG A 185 0.17 -3.85 -20.05
CA ARG A 185 1.04 -3.71 -21.23
C ARG A 185 1.40 -5.05 -21.88
N GLY A 186 1.28 -6.16 -21.13
CA GLY A 186 1.69 -7.51 -21.52
C GLY A 186 0.66 -8.30 -22.32
N GLN A 187 -0.33 -7.65 -22.95
CA GLN A 187 -1.27 -8.26 -23.90
C GLN A 187 -0.98 -7.88 -25.35
#